data_AF-A0A2H6JWC8-F1
#
_entry.id   AF-A0A2H6JWC8-F1
#
_cell.length_a   1.000
_cell.length_b   1.000
_cell.length_c   1.000
_cell.angle_alpha   90.00
_cell.angle_beta   90.00
_cell.angle_gamma   90.00
#
_symmetry.space_group_name_H-M   'P 1'
#
loop_
_entity.id
_entity.type
_entity.pdbx_description
1 polymer ?
#
loop_
_entity_poly.entity_id
_entity_poly.type
_entity_poly.pdbx_seq_one_letter_code
_entity_poly.pdbx_strand_id
1 'polypeptide(L)'
;MVTIKAGTKEDCIWEFPDEFYYHEKDHIWAKVEDNKVTFGLDAFGTWGAGGIKQMRTFPLGRTLKKNQAFGNIESGKYIGPMRAPVSGKIIEVNTDVVSNPSSVNQAPYENWIIVIEAGNLDEDLKGLPHGKEGIEKWMKAEIDDYASKDLLKCD
;
A
#
# COMPACT_ATOMS: atom_id res chain seq x y z
N MET A 1 2.21 -10.56 11.72
CA MET A 1 3.32 -9.78 11.15
C MET A 1 4.32 -10.69 10.44
N VAL A 2 4.75 -10.30 9.24
CA VAL A 2 5.76 -10.96 8.41
C VAL A 2 6.94 -10.00 8.26
N THR A 3 8.15 -10.45 8.62
CA THR A 3 9.36 -9.65 8.46
C THR A 3 10.07 -10.02 7.16
N ILE A 4 10.29 -9.02 6.31
CA ILE A 4 11.00 -9.14 5.04
C ILE A 4 12.34 -8.41 5.15
N LYS A 5 13.42 -9.04 4.68
CA LYS A 5 14.78 -8.48 4.72
C LYS A 5 15.46 -8.60 3.36
N ALA A 6 16.10 -7.53 2.90
CA ALA A 6 16.83 -7.50 1.63
C ALA A 6 18.34 -7.24 1.77
N GLY A 7 18.86 -7.15 2.99
CA GLY A 7 20.28 -6.90 3.27
C GLY A 7 20.58 -6.78 4.77
N THR A 8 21.73 -6.19 5.10
CA THR A 8 22.19 -6.02 6.50
C THR A 8 21.87 -4.65 7.11
N LYS A 9 21.52 -3.66 6.29
CA LYS A 9 21.08 -2.34 6.76
C LYS A 9 19.70 -2.39 7.41
N GLU A 10 19.52 -1.64 8.49
CA GLU A 10 18.25 -1.54 9.20
C GLU A 10 17.12 -1.01 8.31
N ASP A 11 17.42 -0.07 7.40
CA ASP A 11 16.47 0.50 6.44
C ASP A 11 16.03 -0.49 5.34
N CYS A 12 16.47 -1.76 5.41
CA CYS A 12 16.11 -2.84 4.49
C CYS A 12 15.42 -4.01 5.19
N ILE A 13 14.75 -3.69 6.30
CA ILE A 13 13.86 -4.57 7.04
C ILE A 13 12.48 -3.93 7.04
N TRP A 14 11.49 -4.66 6.53
CA TRP A 14 10.10 -4.21 6.48
C TRP A 14 9.21 -5.24 7.16
N GLU A 15 8.20 -4.75 7.88
CA GLU A 15 7.22 -5.59 8.53
C GLU A 15 5.85 -5.42 7.89
N PHE A 16 5.15 -6.52 7.64
CA PHE A 16 3.85 -6.53 6.98
C PHE A 16 2.83 -7.29 7.83
N PRO A 17 1.68 -6.71 8.19
CA PRO A 17 0.56 -7.46 8.77
C PRO A 17 0.12 -8.61 7.85
N ASP A 18 0.08 -9.84 8.36
CA ASP A 18 -0.32 -11.02 7.58
C ASP A 18 -1.84 -11.11 7.39
N GLU A 19 -2.60 -10.42 8.25
CA GLU A 19 -4.04 -10.29 8.14
C GLU A 19 -4.50 -9.33 7.03
N PHE A 20 -3.60 -8.54 6.43
CA PHE A 20 -3.94 -7.61 5.35
C PHE A 20 -3.76 -8.22 3.97
N TYR A 21 -4.41 -7.62 2.98
CA TYR A 21 -4.18 -7.87 1.57
C TYR A 21 -3.34 -6.75 0.96
N TYR A 22 -2.58 -7.03 -0.10
CA TYR A 22 -1.67 -6.05 -0.69
C TYR A 22 -1.88 -5.91 -2.19
N HIS A 23 -1.88 -4.69 -2.70
CA HIS A 23 -1.82 -4.43 -4.13
C HIS A 23 -0.36 -4.32 -4.57
N GLU A 24 0.15 -5.40 -5.14
CA GLU A 24 1.58 -5.64 -5.43
C GLU A 24 2.30 -4.46 -6.07
N LYS A 25 1.69 -3.85 -7.10
CA LYS A 25 2.37 -2.87 -7.97
C LYS A 25 2.44 -1.46 -7.41
N ASP A 26 1.48 -1.09 -6.56
CA ASP A 26 1.32 0.29 -6.08
C ASP A 26 1.45 0.36 -4.56
N HIS A 27 1.83 -0.76 -3.91
CA HIS A 27 2.13 -0.85 -2.49
C HIS A 27 1.02 -0.33 -1.56
N ILE A 28 -0.22 -0.74 -1.86
CA ILE A 28 -1.41 -0.39 -1.08
C ILE A 28 -1.86 -1.60 -0.28
N TRP A 29 -1.88 -1.47 1.05
CA TRP A 29 -2.48 -2.47 1.92
C TRP A 29 -4.00 -2.26 2.00
N ALA A 30 -4.73 -3.36 2.21
CA ALA A 30 -6.17 -3.41 2.42
C ALA A 30 -6.48 -4.25 3.66
N LYS A 31 -7.03 -3.60 4.68
CA LYS A 31 -7.56 -4.25 5.89
C LYS A 31 -9.06 -4.45 5.72
N VAL A 32 -9.52 -5.68 5.83
CA VAL A 32 -10.92 -6.06 5.66
C VAL A 32 -11.61 -6.19 7.02
N GLU A 33 -12.70 -5.46 7.21
CA GLU A 33 -13.58 -5.52 8.38
C GLU A 33 -15.03 -5.60 7.88
N ASP A 34 -15.55 -6.83 7.78
CA ASP A 34 -16.80 -7.16 7.11
C ASP A 34 -16.85 -6.64 5.66
N ASN A 35 -17.76 -5.71 5.35
CA ASN A 35 -17.90 -5.10 4.03
C ASN A 35 -17.10 -3.78 3.90
N LYS A 36 -16.41 -3.35 4.96
CA LYS A 36 -15.57 -2.15 4.94
C LYS A 36 -14.13 -2.56 4.70
N VAL A 37 -13.47 -1.84 3.80
CA VAL A 37 -12.06 -2.09 3.49
C VAL A 37 -11.28 -0.79 3.61
N THR A 38 -10.33 -0.79 4.53
CA THR A 38 -9.45 0.35 4.82
C THR A 38 -8.18 0.21 4.01
N PHE A 39 -7.79 1.28 3.30
CA PHE A 39 -6.58 1.31 2.48
C PHE A 39 -5.52 2.22 3.07
N GLY A 40 -4.25 1.86 2.87
CA GLY A 40 -3.11 2.73 3.14
C GLY A 40 -1.86 2.27 2.37
N LEU A 41 -0.76 3.01 2.51
CA LEU A 41 0.52 2.65 1.90
C LEU A 41 1.29 1.68 2.79
N ASP A 42 1.93 0.68 2.21
CA ASP A 42 2.80 -0.24 2.95
C ASP A 42 4.22 0.32 3.16
N ALA A 43 4.97 -0.33 4.04
CA ALA A 43 6.30 0.11 4.44
C ALA A 43 7.33 0.11 3.30
N PHE A 44 7.21 -0.81 2.33
CA PHE A 44 8.14 -0.87 1.21
C PHE A 44 7.83 0.22 0.18
N GLY A 45 6.54 0.51 -0.07
CA GLY A 45 6.12 1.58 -0.97
C GLY A 45 6.59 2.96 -0.54
N THR A 46 6.48 3.28 0.76
CA THR A 46 6.95 4.58 1.29
C THR A 46 8.47 4.71 1.22
N TRP A 47 9.20 3.63 1.52
CA TRP A 47 10.66 3.55 1.39
C TRP A 47 11.11 3.71 -0.07
N GLY A 48 10.51 2.94 -0.99
CA GLY A 48 10.86 2.93 -2.42
C GLY A 48 10.62 4.28 -3.09
N ALA A 49 9.52 4.96 -2.73
CA ALA A 49 9.26 6.33 -3.14
C ALA A 49 10.24 7.37 -2.54
N GLY A 50 11.04 7.00 -1.54
CA GLY A 50 11.95 7.94 -0.86
C GLY A 50 11.21 8.94 0.04
N GLY A 51 10.12 8.49 0.66
CA GLY A 51 9.28 9.29 1.54
C GLY A 51 8.24 10.12 0.79
N ILE A 52 6.97 9.93 1.13
CA ILE A 52 5.84 10.65 0.56
C ILE A 52 5.84 12.10 1.06
N LYS A 53 5.71 13.04 0.12
CA LYS A 53 5.67 14.49 0.38
C LYS A 53 4.30 15.09 0.14
N GLN A 54 3.58 14.60 -0.87
CA GLN A 54 2.23 15.04 -1.22
C GLN A 54 1.35 13.84 -1.51
N MET A 55 0.06 13.98 -1.19
CA MET A 55 -0.95 12.97 -1.44
C MET A 55 -2.25 13.66 -1.88
N ARG A 56 -2.96 13.06 -2.83
CA ARG A 56 -4.33 13.46 -3.17
C ARG A 56 -5.20 12.22 -3.29
N THR A 57 -6.46 12.36 -2.94
CA THR A 57 -7.47 11.30 -3.04
C THR A 57 -8.69 11.80 -3.80
N PHE A 58 -9.46 10.86 -4.32
CA PHE A 58 -10.80 11.14 -4.82
C PHE A 58 -11.76 11.43 -3.67
N PRO A 59 -12.82 12.22 -3.92
CA PRO A 59 -13.72 12.64 -2.87
C PRO A 59 -14.59 11.49 -2.35
N LEU A 60 -15.10 11.70 -1.14
CA LEU A 60 -16.15 10.89 -0.53
C LEU A 60 -17.29 10.61 -1.51
N GLY A 61 -17.78 9.37 -1.53
CA GLY A 61 -18.89 8.94 -2.37
C GLY A 61 -18.49 8.47 -3.77
N ARG A 62 -17.22 8.61 -4.18
CA ARG A 62 -16.72 8.08 -5.45
C ARG A 62 -16.76 6.54 -5.46
N THR A 63 -17.32 5.96 -6.52
CA THR A 63 -17.19 4.52 -6.81
C THR A 63 -15.89 4.24 -7.56
N LEU A 64 -15.20 3.20 -7.12
CA LEU A 64 -13.93 2.69 -7.64
C LEU A 64 -14.12 1.25 -8.13
N LYS A 65 -13.44 0.90 -9.20
CA LYS A 65 -13.21 -0.49 -9.59
C LYS A 65 -11.84 -0.96 -9.09
N LYS A 66 -11.65 -2.25 -8.88
CA LYS A 66 -10.32 -2.86 -8.67
C LYS A 66 -9.33 -2.36 -9.73
N ASN A 67 -8.12 -2.02 -9.30
CA ASN A 67 -7.06 -1.41 -10.11
C ASN A 67 -7.39 -0.02 -10.69
N GLN A 68 -8.50 0.62 -10.30
CA GLN A 68 -8.74 2.02 -10.63
C GLN A 68 -7.98 2.90 -9.63
N ALA A 69 -7.40 4.00 -10.12
CA ALA A 69 -6.81 4.99 -9.23
C ALA A 69 -7.88 5.55 -8.27
N PHE A 70 -7.53 5.70 -6.99
CA PHE A 70 -8.30 6.45 -6.00
C PHE A 70 -7.59 7.73 -5.56
N GLY A 71 -6.38 7.97 -6.07
CA GLY A 71 -5.54 9.10 -5.70
C GLY A 71 -4.18 9.05 -6.37
N ASN A 72 -3.29 9.95 -5.95
CA ASN A 72 -1.89 9.95 -6.33
C ASN A 72 -1.00 10.34 -5.15
N ILE A 73 0.27 9.94 -5.26
CA ILE A 73 1.33 10.33 -4.35
C ILE A 73 2.47 10.98 -5.13
N GLU A 74 3.19 11.86 -4.44
CA GLU A 74 4.39 12.49 -4.95
C GLU A 74 5.46 12.52 -3.85
N SER A 75 6.69 12.28 -4.27
CA SER A 75 7.89 12.22 -3.45
C SER A 75 9.07 12.81 -4.21
N GLY A 76 10.27 12.75 -3.62
CA GLY A 76 11.49 13.12 -4.36
C GLY A 76 11.87 12.16 -5.48
N LYS A 77 11.39 10.91 -5.45
CA LYS A 77 11.81 9.85 -6.40
C LYS A 77 10.68 9.32 -7.30
N TYR A 78 9.43 9.57 -6.94
CA TYR A 78 8.27 8.97 -7.58
C TYR A 78 7.06 9.91 -7.59
N ILE A 79 6.35 9.89 -8.71
CA ILE A 79 5.00 10.44 -8.87
C ILE A 79 4.13 9.39 -9.56
N GLY A 80 2.98 9.07 -8.98
CA GLY A 80 2.12 8.04 -9.58
C GLY A 80 0.82 7.77 -8.83
N PRO A 81 -0.02 6.89 -9.40
CA PRO A 81 -1.35 6.63 -8.88
C PRO A 81 -1.30 5.71 -7.65
N MET A 82 -2.27 5.88 -6.76
CA MET A 82 -2.65 4.84 -5.80
C MET A 82 -3.87 4.12 -6.35
N ARG A 83 -3.78 2.81 -6.60
CA ARG A 83 -4.89 2.02 -7.18
C ARG A 83 -5.58 1.18 -6.13
N ALA A 84 -6.90 1.05 -6.27
CA ALA A 84 -7.75 0.36 -5.33
C ALA A 84 -7.51 -1.17 -5.41
N PRO A 85 -7.15 -1.83 -4.29
CA PRO A 85 -7.02 -3.29 -4.23
C PRO A 85 -8.34 -4.00 -4.54
N VAL A 86 -9.46 -3.40 -4.16
CA VAL A 86 -10.82 -3.93 -4.35
C VAL A 86 -11.81 -2.85 -4.80
N SER A 87 -12.91 -3.25 -5.43
CA SER A 87 -13.96 -2.36 -5.92
C SER A 87 -14.92 -1.96 -4.80
N GLY A 88 -15.40 -0.72 -4.83
CA GLY A 88 -16.37 -0.24 -3.85
C GLY A 88 -16.56 1.26 -3.90
N LYS A 89 -17.26 1.81 -2.89
CA LYS A 89 -17.54 3.24 -2.78
C LYS A 89 -16.73 3.84 -1.63
N ILE A 90 -16.05 4.95 -1.85
CA ILE A 90 -15.37 5.69 -0.78
C ILE A 90 -16.42 6.17 0.24
N ILE A 91 -16.30 5.72 1.48
CA ILE A 91 -17.19 6.10 2.59
C ILE A 91 -16.48 6.94 3.65
N GLU A 92 -15.14 6.94 3.69
CA GLU A 92 -14.36 7.79 4.58
C GLU A 92 -13.03 8.17 3.91
N VAL A 93 -12.51 9.36 4.22
CA VAL A 93 -11.20 9.85 3.78
C VAL A 93 -10.48 10.42 5.00
N ASN A 94 -9.25 9.98 5.23
CA ASN A 94 -8.42 10.50 6.31
C ASN A 94 -7.80 11.84 5.89
N THR A 95 -8.47 12.94 6.19
CA THR A 95 -8.01 14.29 5.82
C THR A 95 -6.70 14.67 6.50
N ASP A 96 -6.41 14.11 7.67
CA ASP A 96 -5.20 14.41 8.44
C ASP A 96 -3.98 13.80 7.73
N VAL A 97 -4.08 12.55 7.28
CA VAL A 97 -3.03 11.91 6.47
C VAL A 97 -2.86 12.58 5.11
N VAL A 98 -3.95 12.97 4.45
CA VAL A 98 -3.87 13.64 3.14
C VAL A 98 -3.22 15.03 3.25
N SER A 99 -3.50 15.76 4.33
CA SER A 99 -2.91 17.09 4.59
C SER A 99 -1.50 17.02 5.17
N ASN A 100 -1.17 15.94 5.87
CA ASN A 100 0.17 15.66 6.39
C ASN A 100 0.65 14.24 6.00
N PRO A 101 1.08 14.02 4.74
CA PRO A 101 1.49 12.70 4.26
C PRO A 101 2.75 12.15 4.94
N SER A 102 3.45 12.93 5.76
CA SER A 102 4.66 12.48 6.44
C SER A 102 4.41 11.34 7.44
N SER A 103 3.20 11.22 7.98
CA SER A 103 2.85 10.20 8.96
C SER A 103 2.89 8.79 8.39
N VAL A 104 2.53 8.61 7.10
CA VAL A 104 2.60 7.29 6.42
C VAL A 104 4.03 6.78 6.29
N ASN A 105 5.02 7.67 6.27
CA ASN A 105 6.43 7.29 6.18
C ASN A 105 6.95 6.71 7.51
N GLN A 106 6.34 7.11 8.63
CA GLN A 106 6.78 6.70 9.97
C GLN A 106 5.99 5.49 10.48
N ALA A 107 4.68 5.49 10.27
CA ALA A 107 3.79 4.44 10.75
C ALA A 107 2.76 4.07 9.64
N PRO A 108 3.20 3.39 8.57
CA PRO A 108 2.37 3.11 7.38
C PRO A 108 1.07 2.37 7.70
N TYR A 109 1.09 1.46 8.68
CA TYR A 109 -0.07 0.64 9.05
C TYR A 109 -0.98 1.29 10.10
N GLU A 110 -0.55 2.38 10.74
CA GLU A 110 -1.40 3.20 11.62
C GLU A 110 -2.08 4.33 10.85
N ASN A 111 -1.54 4.69 9.67
CA ASN A 111 -1.97 5.83 8.87
C ASN A 111 -2.70 5.37 7.60
N TRP A 112 -4.00 5.15 7.76
CA TRP A 112 -4.92 4.86 6.65
C TRP A 112 -5.26 6.10 5.82
N ILE A 113 -5.67 5.90 4.57
CA ILE A 113 -5.91 6.96 3.58
C ILE A 113 -7.40 7.08 3.26
N ILE A 114 -8.05 5.97 2.91
CA ILE A 114 -9.50 5.91 2.66
C ILE A 114 -10.11 4.64 3.24
N VAL A 115 -11.40 4.67 3.53
CA VAL A 115 -12.22 3.47 3.76
C VAL A 115 -13.24 3.39 2.65
N ILE A 116 -13.43 2.18 2.10
CA ILE A 116 -14.47 1.92 1.12
C ILE A 116 -15.48 0.90 1.64
N GLU A 117 -16.71 1.01 1.19
CA GLU A 117 -17.70 -0.07 1.25
C GLU A 117 -17.55 -0.93 0.00
N ALA A 118 -17.14 -2.19 0.17
CA ALA A 118 -16.82 -3.11 -0.92
C ALA A 118 -18.07 -3.63 -1.62
N GLY A 119 -18.03 -3.71 -2.95
CA GLY A 119 -19.13 -4.21 -3.77
C GLY A 119 -18.97 -5.64 -4.28
N ASN A 120 -17.73 -6.15 -4.31
CA ASN A 120 -17.40 -7.46 -4.89
C ASN A 120 -16.18 -8.09 -4.19
N LEU A 121 -16.23 -8.14 -2.86
CA LEU A 121 -15.08 -8.39 -2.01
C LEU A 121 -14.40 -9.73 -2.31
N ASP A 122 -15.14 -10.85 -2.27
CA ASP A 122 -14.57 -12.19 -2.44
C ASP A 122 -13.84 -12.39 -3.77
N GLU A 123 -14.36 -11.81 -4.85
CA GLU A 123 -13.72 -11.89 -6.17
C GLU A 123 -12.51 -10.96 -6.24
N ASP A 124 -12.62 -9.75 -5.71
CA ASP A 124 -11.55 -8.76 -5.79
C ASP A 124 -10.37 -9.09 -4.88
N LEU A 125 -10.56 -9.85 -3.81
CA LEU A 125 -9.46 -10.32 -2.95
C LEU A 125 -8.63 -11.42 -3.62
N LYS A 126 -9.17 -12.12 -4.62
CA LYS A 126 -8.43 -13.19 -5.31
C LYS A 126 -7.16 -12.67 -5.95
N GLY A 127 -6.07 -13.39 -5.70
CA GLY A 127 -4.76 -13.12 -6.27
C GLY A 127 -4.02 -11.94 -5.66
N LEU A 128 -4.57 -11.25 -4.66
CA LEU A 128 -3.79 -10.29 -3.86
C LEU A 128 -2.90 -11.08 -2.88
N PRO A 129 -1.63 -10.69 -2.69
CA PRO A 129 -0.81 -11.19 -1.60
C PRO A 129 -1.52 -11.03 -0.27
N HIS A 130 -1.53 -12.11 0.51
CA HIS A 130 -2.13 -12.19 1.83
C HIS A 130 -1.52 -13.37 2.58
N GLY A 131 -1.47 -13.27 3.90
CA GLY A 131 -0.80 -14.27 4.73
C GLY A 131 0.71 -14.31 4.50
N LYS A 132 1.39 -15.07 5.35
CA LYS A 132 2.86 -15.18 5.34
C LYS A 132 3.42 -15.56 3.97
N GLU A 133 2.95 -16.65 3.39
CA GLU A 133 3.49 -17.19 2.13
C GLU A 133 3.24 -16.26 0.94
N GLY A 134 2.06 -15.63 0.88
CA GLY A 134 1.73 -14.67 -0.18
C GLY A 134 2.63 -13.44 -0.14
N ILE A 135 2.83 -12.89 1.06
CA ILE A 135 3.68 -11.72 1.30
C ILE A 135 5.15 -12.05 0.98
N GLU A 136 5.68 -13.16 1.50
CA GLU A 136 7.08 -13.57 1.25
C GLU A 136 7.34 -13.77 -0.24
N LYS A 137 6.41 -14.41 -0.95
CA LYS A 137 6.54 -14.64 -2.41
C LYS A 137 6.54 -13.33 -3.19
N TRP A 138 5.58 -12.44 -2.93
CA TRP A 138 5.48 -11.16 -3.62
C TRP A 138 6.70 -10.29 -3.33
N MET A 139 7.05 -10.12 -2.05
CA MET A 139 8.16 -9.27 -1.65
C MET A 139 9.51 -9.79 -2.14
N LYS A 140 9.71 -11.12 -2.22
CA LYS A 140 10.91 -11.66 -2.85
C LYS A 140 11.02 -11.20 -4.31
N ALA A 141 9.94 -11.29 -5.09
CA ALA A 141 9.95 -10.86 -6.49
C ALA A 141 10.19 -9.36 -6.62
N GLU A 142 9.61 -8.55 -5.74
CA GLU A 142 9.80 -7.09 -5.72
C GLU A 142 11.26 -6.72 -5.38
N ILE A 143 11.85 -7.37 -4.37
CA ILE A 143 13.25 -7.18 -3.99
C ILE A 143 14.19 -7.58 -5.13
N ASP A 144 13.95 -8.73 -5.77
CA ASP A 144 14.75 -9.18 -6.91
C ASP A 144 14.68 -8.16 -8.07
N ASP A 145 13.51 -7.58 -8.34
CA ASP A 145 13.32 -6.55 -9.37
C ASP A 145 14.09 -5.26 -9.03
N TYR A 146 13.97 -4.74 -7.79
CA TYR A 146 14.70 -3.56 -7.33
C TYR A 146 16.22 -3.78 -7.37
N ALA A 147 16.70 -4.96 -6.96
CA ALA A 147 18.11 -5.32 -7.02
C ALA A 147 18.62 -5.37 -8.46
N SER A 148 17.85 -5.97 -9.38
CA SER A 148 18.21 -6.04 -10.81
C SER A 148 18.35 -4.68 -11.50
N LYS A 149 17.70 -3.64 -10.94
CA LYS A 149 17.71 -2.26 -11.41
C LYS A 149 18.69 -1.36 -10.66
N ASP A 150 19.48 -1.92 -9.73
CA ASP A 150 20.37 -1.18 -8.82
C ASP A 150 19.64 -0.09 -7.98
N LEU A 151 18.34 -0.32 -7.70
CA LEU A 151 17.52 0.56 -6.87
C LEU A 151 17.55 0.16 -5.39
N LEU A 152 17.95 -1.09 -5.10
CA LEU A 152 18.07 -1.63 -3.76
C LEU A 152 19.43 -1.24 -3.15
N LYS A 153 19.46 -0.22 -2.29
CA LYS A 153 20.71 0.27 -1.63
C LYS A 153 20.89 -0.33 -0.23
N CYS A 154 20.85 -1.66 -0.16
CA CYS A 154 20.76 -2.44 1.10
C CYS A 154 22.07 -3.07 1.61
N ASP A 155 23.14 -2.97 0.83
CA ASP A 155 24.51 -3.37 1.19
C ASP A 155 25.22 -2.33 2.07
#